data_AF-Q57687-F1
#
_entry.id   AF-Q57687-F1
#
_cell.length_a   1.000
_cell.length_b   1.000
_cell.length_c   1.000
_cell.angle_alpha   90.00
_cell.angle_beta   90.00
_cell.angle_gamma   90.00
#
_symmetry.space_group_name_H-M   'P 1'
#
loop_
_entity.id
_entity.type
_entity.pdbx_description
1 polymer ?
#
loop_
_entity_poly.entity_id
_entity_poly.type
_entity_poly.pdbx_seq_one_letter_code
_entity_poly.pdbx_strand_id
1 'polypeptide(L)'
;MEKLIINSMKKVFLEELKDLENELNQIFKKYNVKSKDELKKKIANGEIKEEQIKDDLERIEFLEENIERVMKCLREINVKSL
;
A
#
# COMPACT_ATOMS: atom_id res chain seq x y z
N MET A 1 -8.62 -13.59 27.38
CA MET A 1 -8.27 -12.18 27.13
C MET A 1 -7.35 -12.05 25.91
N GLU A 2 -6.25 -12.79 25.86
CA GLU A 2 -5.28 -12.76 24.75
C GLU A 2 -5.87 -12.99 23.35
N LYS A 3 -6.69 -14.04 23.16
CA LYS A 3 -7.34 -14.30 21.86
C LYS A 3 -8.23 -13.15 21.37
N LEU A 4 -8.91 -12.46 22.27
CA LEU A 4 -9.74 -11.30 21.92
C LEU A 4 -8.85 -10.13 21.46
N ILE A 5 -7.75 -9.87 22.18
CA ILE A 5 -6.78 -8.83 21.82
C ILE A 5 -6.16 -9.13 20.44
N ILE A 6 -5.69 -10.34 20.21
CA ILE A 6 -5.12 -10.80 18.94
C ILE A 6 -6.11 -10.59 17.78
N ASN A 7 -7.37 -11.00 17.96
CA ASN A 7 -8.40 -10.83 16.94
C ASN A 7 -8.70 -9.36 16.64
N SER A 8 -8.77 -8.52 17.68
CA SER A 8 -8.97 -7.08 17.51
C SER A 8 -7.80 -6.42 16.78
N MET A 9 -6.55 -6.75 17.14
CA MET A 9 -5.36 -6.24 16.44
C MET A 9 -5.36 -6.68 14.98
N LYS A 10 -5.63 -7.97 14.72
CA LYS A 10 -5.71 -8.49 13.36
C LYS A 10 -6.76 -7.76 12.53
N LYS A 11 -7.94 -7.48 13.10
CA LYS A 11 -9.00 -6.72 12.43
C LYS A 11 -8.51 -5.31 12.07
N VAL A 12 -7.93 -4.58 13.02
CA VAL A 12 -7.42 -3.22 12.79
C VAL A 12 -6.35 -3.19 11.70
N PHE A 13 -5.38 -4.11 11.74
CA PHE A 13 -4.34 -4.16 10.71
C PHE A 13 -4.88 -4.58 9.33
N LEU A 14 -5.91 -5.42 9.25
CA LEU A 14 -6.55 -5.75 7.98
C LEU A 14 -7.35 -4.57 7.40
N GLU A 15 -8.00 -3.78 8.26
CA GLU A 15 -8.68 -2.55 7.85
C GLU A 15 -7.67 -1.52 7.34
N GLU A 16 -6.58 -1.28 8.07
CA GLU A 16 -5.48 -0.39 7.65
C GLU A 16 -4.86 -0.84 6.32
N LEU A 17 -4.56 -2.13 6.16
CA LEU A 17 -4.01 -2.68 4.93
C LEU A 17 -4.93 -2.39 3.74
N LYS A 18 -6.24 -2.61 3.92
CA LYS A 18 -7.24 -2.36 2.89
C LYS A 18 -7.30 -0.88 2.51
N ASP A 19 -7.21 0.03 3.47
CA ASP A 19 -7.27 1.46 3.21
C ASP A 19 -6.02 1.95 2.46
N LEU A 20 -4.83 1.49 2.86
CA LEU A 20 -3.57 1.76 2.15
C LEU A 20 -3.59 1.23 0.72
N GLU A 21 -4.05 -0.02 0.53
CA GLU A 21 -4.17 -0.64 -0.79
C GLU A 21 -5.21 0.09 -1.67
N ASN A 22 -6.33 0.54 -1.10
CA ASN A 22 -7.33 1.32 -1.82
C ASN A 22 -6.75 2.64 -2.31
N GLU A 23 -6.01 3.35 -1.45
CA GLU A 23 -5.39 4.61 -1.82
C GLU A 23 -4.33 4.43 -2.91
N LEU A 24 -3.48 3.40 -2.78
CA LEU A 24 -2.48 3.07 -3.80
C LEU A 24 -3.14 2.78 -5.16
N ASN A 25 -4.23 2.00 -5.14
CA ASN A 25 -5.02 1.70 -6.32
C ASN A 25 -5.71 2.95 -6.92
N GLN A 26 -6.10 3.93 -6.10
CA GLN A 26 -6.65 5.20 -6.60
C GLN A 26 -5.59 6.00 -7.36
N ILE A 27 -4.35 6.05 -6.86
CA ILE A 27 -3.23 6.71 -7.56
C ILE A 27 -2.94 5.99 -8.88
N PHE A 28 -2.86 4.66 -8.87
CA PHE A 28 -2.65 3.90 -10.12
C PHE A 28 -3.79 4.10 -11.13
N LYS A 29 -5.03 4.16 -10.66
CA LYS A 29 -6.19 4.44 -11.50
C LYS A 29 -6.15 5.84 -12.12
N LYS A 30 -5.67 6.87 -11.39
CA LYS A 30 -5.49 8.24 -11.90
C LYS A 30 -4.61 8.26 -13.17
N TYR A 31 -3.61 7.39 -13.24
CA TYR A 31 -2.68 7.30 -14.38
C TYR A 31 -3.02 6.18 -15.37
N ASN A 32 -4.13 5.48 -15.19
CA ASN A 32 -4.52 4.32 -15.99
C ASN A 32 -3.37 3.28 -16.08
N VAL A 33 -2.83 2.93 -14.92
CA VAL A 33 -1.79 1.90 -14.73
C VAL A 33 -2.22 0.95 -13.60
N LYS A 34 -1.52 -0.17 -13.47
CA LYS A 34 -1.75 -1.19 -12.42
C LYS A 34 -0.59 -1.34 -11.44
N SER A 35 0.55 -0.72 -11.72
CA SER A 35 1.75 -0.83 -10.88
C SER A 35 2.67 0.38 -11.05
N LYS A 36 3.59 0.54 -10.09
CA LYS A 36 4.68 1.51 -10.17
C LYS A 36 5.57 1.29 -11.40
N ASP A 37 5.75 0.05 -11.84
CA ASP A 37 6.52 -0.27 -13.06
C ASP A 37 5.82 0.19 -14.34
N GLU A 38 4.50 0.03 -14.43
CA GLU A 38 3.72 0.58 -15.54
C GLU A 38 3.78 2.12 -15.55
N LEU A 39 3.70 2.75 -14.37
CA LEU A 39 3.85 4.19 -14.24
C LEU A 39 5.23 4.66 -14.74
N LYS A 40 6.31 4.01 -14.30
CA LYS A 40 7.68 4.27 -14.76
C LYS A 40 7.83 4.14 -16.28
N LYS A 41 7.19 3.14 -16.89
CA LYS A 41 7.19 3.00 -18.36
C LYS A 41 6.54 4.19 -19.07
N LYS A 42 5.41 4.69 -18.56
CA LYS A 42 4.75 5.88 -19.13
C LYS A 42 5.61 7.13 -19.04
N ILE A 43 6.33 7.31 -17.92
CA ILE A 43 7.30 8.40 -17.76
C ILE A 43 8.43 8.26 -18.79
N ALA A 44 9.02 7.06 -18.89
CA ALA A 44 10.11 6.78 -19.82
C ALA A 44 9.72 6.97 -21.30
N ASN A 45 8.46 6.68 -21.65
CA ASN A 45 7.91 6.91 -22.99
C ASN A 45 7.52 8.38 -23.25
N GLY A 46 7.61 9.26 -22.24
CA GLY A 46 7.20 10.66 -22.36
C GLY A 46 5.68 10.89 -22.36
N GLU A 47 4.89 9.88 -22.01
CA GLU A 47 3.41 9.98 -21.90
C GLU A 47 2.99 10.83 -20.69
N ILE A 48 3.84 10.90 -19.66
CA ILE A 48 3.61 11.63 -18.42
C ILE A 48 4.88 12.40 -18.06
N LYS A 49 4.75 13.68 -17.71
CA LYS A 49 5.88 14.48 -17.21
C LYS A 49 6.10 14.19 -15.74
N GLU A 50 7.34 13.90 -15.37
CA GLU A 50 7.75 13.60 -13.99
C GLU A 50 7.33 14.68 -12.98
N GLU A 51 7.47 15.95 -13.35
CA GLU A 51 7.05 17.11 -12.53
C GLU A 51 5.57 17.07 -12.14
N GLN A 52 4.70 16.49 -12.97
CA GLN A 52 3.26 16.46 -12.74
C GLN A 52 2.83 15.38 -11.74
N ILE A 53 3.72 14.45 -11.41
CA ILE A 53 3.39 13.25 -10.64
C ILE A 53 4.29 13.06 -9.42
N LYS A 54 5.17 14.02 -9.15
CA LYS A 54 6.14 13.94 -8.05
C LYS A 54 5.47 13.64 -6.71
N ASP A 55 4.43 14.40 -6.36
CA ASP A 55 3.68 14.20 -5.11
C ASP A 55 3.04 12.80 -5.03
N ASP A 56 2.54 12.30 -6.16
CA ASP A 56 1.96 10.96 -6.23
C ASP A 56 3.03 9.86 -6.15
N LEU A 57 4.24 10.09 -6.68
CA LEU A 57 5.36 9.16 -6.53
C LEU A 57 5.82 9.07 -5.07
N GLU A 58 5.96 10.21 -4.40
CA GLU A 58 6.25 10.26 -2.95
C GLU A 58 5.14 9.56 -2.15
N ARG A 59 3.87 9.76 -2.54
CA ARG A 59 2.75 9.08 -1.89
C ARG A 59 2.74 7.57 -2.14
N ILE A 60 3.02 7.12 -3.35
CA ILE A 60 3.17 5.69 -3.67
C ILE A 60 4.24 5.06 -2.77
N GLU A 61 5.40 5.71 -2.62
CA GLU A 61 6.49 5.21 -1.77
C GLU A 61 6.08 5.09 -0.31
N PHE A 62 5.43 6.13 0.22
CA PHE A 62 4.86 6.08 1.56
C PHE A 62 3.87 4.92 1.73
N LEU A 63 2.96 4.72 0.77
CA LEU A 63 1.95 3.67 0.84
C LEU A 63 2.58 2.28 0.77
N GLU A 64 3.53 2.06 -0.15
CA GLU A 64 4.26 0.78 -0.28
C GLU A 64 5.00 0.42 1.02
N GLU A 65 5.70 1.39 1.64
CA GLU A 65 6.37 1.17 2.93
C GLU A 65 5.39 0.83 4.06
N ASN A 66 4.25 1.52 4.14
CA ASN A 66 3.26 1.25 5.19
C ASN A 66 2.56 -0.08 4.98
N ILE A 67 2.25 -0.46 3.74
CA ILE A 67 1.72 -1.80 3.40
C ILE A 67 2.69 -2.86 3.88
N GLU A 68 3.99 -2.73 3.60
CA GLU A 68 5.00 -3.69 4.05
C GLU A 68 5.05 -3.80 5.58
N ARG A 69 5.00 -2.67 6.29
CA ARG A 69 4.97 -2.62 7.77
C ARG A 69 3.74 -3.32 8.33
N VAL A 70 2.54 -3.02 7.82
CA VAL A 70 1.28 -3.63 8.26
C VAL A 70 1.28 -5.13 7.99
N MET A 71 1.74 -5.55 6.81
CA MET A 71 1.90 -6.98 6.48
C MET A 71 2.88 -7.69 7.43
N LYS A 72 3.97 -7.03 7.83
CA LYS A 72 4.90 -7.57 8.83
C LYS A 72 4.22 -7.77 10.19
N CYS A 73 3.47 -6.78 10.67
CA CYS A 73 2.70 -6.90 11.92
C CYS A 73 1.66 -8.03 11.84
N LEU A 74 0.94 -8.17 10.72
CA LEU A 74 -0.02 -9.25 10.50
C LEU A 74 0.64 -10.64 10.54
N ARG A 75 1.84 -10.79 9.96
CA ARG A 75 2.62 -12.04 10.04
C ARG A 75 2.99 -12.37 11.48
N GLU A 76 3.50 -11.39 12.23
CA GLU A 76 3.87 -11.57 13.64
C GLU A 76 2.67 -11.97 14.51
N ILE A 77 1.49 -11.36 14.27
CA ILE A 77 0.24 -11.72 14.96
C ILE A 77 -0.21 -13.12 14.63
N ASN A 78 -0.16 -13.52 13.35
CA ASN A 78 -0.54 -14.86 12.93
C ASN A 78 0.38 -15.92 13.58
N VAL A 79 1.69 -15.67 13.66
CA VAL A 79 2.64 -16.57 14.34
C VAL A 79 2.32 -16.70 15.83
N LYS A 80 1.95 -15.62 16.51
CA LYS A 80 1.56 -15.64 17.94
C LYS A 80 0.20 -16.28 18.21
N SER A 81 -0.62 -16.47 17.17
CA SER A 81 -1.95 -17.07 17.29
C SER A 81 -1.97 -18.60 17.11
N LEU A 82 -0.83 -19.18 16.72
CA LEU A 82 -0.58 -20.63 16.61
C LEU A 82 -0.07 -21.18 17.95
#